data_AF-A0A800ACI9-F1
#
_entry.id   AF-A0A800ACI9-F1
#
_cell.length_a   1.000
_cell.length_b   1.000
_cell.length_c   1.000
_cell.angle_alpha   90.00
_cell.angle_beta   90.00
_cell.angle_gamma   90.00
#
_symmetry.space_group_name_H-M   'P 1'
#
loop_
_entity.id
_entity.type
_entity.pdbx_description
1 polymer ?
#
loop_
_entity_poly.entity_id
_entity_poly.type
_entity_poly.pdbx_seq_one_letter_code
_entity_poly.pdbx_strand_id
1 'polypeptide(L)'
;MEFEENDLATFYFCGIPTLGKKPTDTESWVLPAFLGLLLPIVFNAKVVVTESPIPLYSSGKEWRETVILDAPHSFVTHILSTDKLRIDQIHPALKRTASLYDVNIDVFQEKTDPGWNHLNEVARDVDTDAFYVFHYFAALQRKKKWDNFPKPKERELSIPRRYLKTYEYVGGANMSLIEGVAERCFAFYGPSGFVTHAILRAVTLIEDVIINSDPKISADDLKYEARGELSNLMERIGRDAAQGYRRLPLKDGVEAEAIREFVEYFYNEVFLNYCEGERAILRDRKNRFNAGITAWYHENWRKFTRQKED
;
A
#
# COMPACT_ATOMS: atom_id res chain seq x y z
N MET A 1 -24.95 14.59 30.26
CA MET A 1 -24.43 13.86 31.42
C MET A 1 -23.82 14.93 32.31
N GLU A 2 -24.55 15.34 33.35
CA GLU A 2 -24.04 16.28 34.36
C GLU A 2 -23.29 15.46 35.40
N PHE A 3 -22.02 15.77 35.61
CA PHE A 3 -21.21 15.17 36.66
C PHE A 3 -21.29 16.06 37.90
N GLU A 4 -21.44 15.47 39.09
CA GLU A 4 -21.48 16.21 40.36
C GLU A 4 -20.15 16.90 40.64
N GLU A 5 -20.18 18.03 41.34
CA GLU A 5 -19.02 18.90 41.60
C GLU A 5 -17.91 18.21 42.43
N ASN A 6 -18.24 17.11 43.10
CA ASN A 6 -17.33 16.28 43.92
C ASN A 6 -16.94 14.95 43.28
N ASP A 7 -17.28 14.72 42.00
CA ASP A 7 -16.85 13.51 41.31
C ASP A 7 -15.34 13.61 41.08
N LEU A 8 -14.57 12.88 41.89
CA LEU A 8 -13.10 12.84 41.78
C LEU A 8 -12.77 12.47 40.34
N ALA A 9 -12.10 13.38 39.62
CA ALA A 9 -11.52 13.08 38.32
C ALA A 9 -10.58 11.88 38.53
N THR A 10 -11.09 10.69 38.22
CA THR A 10 -10.42 9.47 38.65
C THR A 10 -9.31 9.20 37.64
N PHE A 11 -8.10 9.61 38.01
CA PHE A 11 -6.90 9.29 37.25
C PHE A 11 -6.56 7.82 37.48
N TYR A 12 -6.49 7.08 36.38
CA TYR A 12 -6.00 5.71 36.37
C TYR A 12 -4.65 5.68 35.66
N PHE A 13 -3.63 5.21 36.36
CA PHE A 13 -2.30 4.99 35.79
C PHE A 13 -2.13 3.51 35.51
N CYS A 14 -1.73 3.20 34.27
CA CYS A 14 -1.43 1.84 33.86
C CYS A 14 -0.03 1.83 33.25
N GLY A 15 0.92 1.18 33.92
CA GLY A 15 2.23 0.90 33.34
C GLY A 15 2.09 -0.22 32.32
N ILE A 16 2.47 0.07 31.07
CA ILE A 16 2.47 -0.93 30.00
C ILE A 16 3.84 -1.61 29.99
N PRO A 17 3.93 -2.92 30.28
CA PRO A 17 5.21 -3.61 30.23
C PRO A 17 5.68 -3.71 28.79
N THR A 18 6.99 -3.57 28.60
CA THR A 18 7.59 -3.77 27.29
C THR A 18 7.63 -5.25 26.92
N LEU A 19 7.43 -5.57 25.64
CA LEU A 19 7.49 -6.93 25.13
C LEU A 19 8.96 -7.38 24.99
N GLY A 20 9.62 -7.74 26.10
CA GLY A 20 11.00 -8.25 26.06
C GLY A 20 11.86 -7.80 27.23
N LYS A 21 13.08 -8.36 27.34
CA LYS A 21 14.03 -8.07 28.43
C LYS A 21 14.79 -6.76 28.23
N LYS A 22 14.95 -6.30 26.99
CA LYS A 22 15.68 -5.09 26.58
C LYS A 22 15.04 -4.53 25.29
N PRO A 23 13.87 -3.91 25.41
CA PRO A 23 13.20 -3.33 24.25
C PRO A 23 14.06 -2.20 23.67
N THR A 24 14.02 -2.07 22.36
CA THR A 24 14.43 -0.84 21.66
C THR A 24 13.45 0.30 21.96
N ASP A 25 13.85 1.54 21.67
CA ASP A 25 12.97 2.71 21.84
C ASP A 25 11.69 2.58 21.00
N THR A 26 11.80 2.05 19.78
CA THR A 26 10.65 1.74 18.92
C THR A 26 9.70 0.75 19.60
N GLU A 27 10.23 -0.38 20.09
CA GLU A 27 9.44 -1.43 20.76
C GLU A 27 8.69 -0.94 22.00
N SER A 28 9.31 -0.02 22.75
CA SER A 28 8.72 0.56 23.95
C SER A 28 7.45 1.35 23.66
N TRP A 29 7.32 1.89 22.45
CA TRP A 29 6.15 2.67 22.02
C TRP A 29 5.09 1.89 21.24
N VAL A 30 5.40 0.68 20.74
CA VAL A 30 4.46 -0.10 19.90
C VAL A 30 3.12 -0.35 20.59
N LEU A 31 3.15 -0.96 21.78
CA LEU A 31 1.94 -1.31 22.51
C LEU A 31 1.27 -0.08 23.14
N PRO A 32 2.00 0.86 23.79
CA PRO A 32 1.39 2.08 24.31
C PRO A 32 0.70 2.93 23.24
N ALA A 33 1.30 3.11 22.05
CA ALA A 33 0.67 3.88 20.98
C ALA A 33 -0.63 3.20 20.49
N PHE A 34 -0.62 1.88 20.34
CA PHE A 34 -1.81 1.14 19.91
C PHE A 34 -2.93 1.19 20.96
N LEU A 35 -2.60 0.96 22.24
CA LEU A 35 -3.56 1.07 23.33
C LEU A 35 -4.07 2.50 23.52
N GLY A 36 -3.22 3.51 23.32
CA GLY A 36 -3.61 4.92 23.32
C GLY A 36 -4.77 5.21 22.38
N LEU A 37 -4.79 4.56 21.22
CA LEU A 37 -5.88 4.67 20.24
C LEU A 37 -7.09 3.77 20.55
N LEU A 38 -6.86 2.59 21.14
CA LEU A 38 -7.93 1.61 21.39
C LEU A 38 -8.75 1.93 22.66
N LEU A 39 -8.08 2.30 23.75
CA LEU A 39 -8.70 2.51 25.06
C LEU A 39 -9.83 3.54 25.07
N PRO A 40 -9.77 4.67 24.32
CA PRO A 40 -10.89 5.60 24.24
C PRO A 40 -12.17 4.98 23.68
N ILE A 41 -12.05 4.01 22.77
CA ILE A 41 -13.20 3.33 22.16
C ILE A 41 -13.82 2.34 23.16
N VAL A 42 -12.98 1.61 23.89
CA VAL A 42 -13.41 0.54 24.81
C VAL A 42 -13.98 1.11 26.11
N PHE A 43 -13.31 2.11 26.68
CA PHE A 43 -13.63 2.64 28.01
C PHE A 43 -14.33 4.00 27.97
N ASN A 44 -14.52 4.60 26.79
CA ASN A 44 -15.07 5.95 26.65
C ASN A 44 -14.31 6.99 27.50
N ALA A 45 -12.98 6.90 27.50
CA ALA A 45 -12.09 7.70 28.32
C ALA A 45 -11.15 8.56 27.46
N LYS A 46 -10.71 9.69 28.01
CA LYS A 46 -9.55 10.42 27.47
C LYS A 46 -8.27 9.73 27.89
N VAL A 47 -7.31 9.64 26.99
CA VAL A 47 -6.08 8.89 27.19
C VAL A 47 -4.87 9.76 26.91
N VAL A 48 -3.90 9.72 27.82
CA VAL A 48 -2.59 10.33 27.63
C VAL A 48 -1.57 9.19 27.71
N VAL A 49 -0.76 9.05 26.67
CA VAL A 49 0.36 8.10 26.61
C VAL A 49 1.64 8.90 26.79
N THR A 50 2.43 8.58 27.82
CA THR A 50 3.67 9.29 28.14
C THR A 50 4.68 8.33 28.76
N GLU A 51 5.96 8.62 28.57
CA GLU A 51 7.05 7.99 29.34
C GLU A 51 7.22 8.62 30.74
N SER A 52 6.62 9.79 30.96
CA SER A 52 6.69 10.49 32.25
C SER A 52 5.93 9.70 33.32
N PRO A 53 6.56 9.42 34.48
CA PRO A 53 5.88 8.83 35.62
C PRO A 53 5.01 9.86 36.38
N ILE A 54 5.10 11.14 36.00
CA ILE A 54 4.39 12.26 36.64
C ILE A 54 3.17 12.63 35.79
N PRO A 55 1.99 12.84 36.39
CA PRO A 55 0.81 13.30 35.66
C PRO A 55 1.10 14.64 34.98
N LEU A 56 0.95 14.69 33.66
CA LEU A 56 1.18 15.91 32.87
C LEU A 56 0.06 16.94 33.03
N TYR A 57 -1.12 16.48 33.43
CA TYR A 57 -2.33 17.30 33.54
C TYR A 57 -3.09 16.96 34.81
N SER A 58 -3.82 17.95 35.35
CA SER A 58 -4.63 17.84 36.56
C SER A 58 -6.11 17.52 36.30
N SER A 59 -6.59 17.70 35.07
CA SER A 59 -7.94 17.31 34.66
C SER A 59 -8.06 17.09 33.14
N GLY A 60 -8.88 16.12 32.72
CA GLY A 60 -9.27 15.93 31.31
C GLY A 60 -10.03 17.11 30.68
N LYS A 61 -10.35 18.15 31.45
CA LYS A 61 -10.89 19.44 30.96
C LYS A 61 -9.81 20.35 30.37
N GLU A 62 -8.53 20.10 30.63
CA GLU A 62 -7.42 20.96 30.19
C GLU A 62 -7.13 20.89 28.69
N TRP A 63 -7.57 19.82 28.01
CA TRP A 63 -7.41 19.64 26.57
C TRP A 63 -8.71 19.20 25.91
N ARG A 64 -8.83 19.46 24.61
CA ARG A 64 -10.05 19.13 23.83
C ARG A 64 -10.00 17.74 23.24
N GLU A 65 -8.79 17.23 23.02
CA GLU A 65 -8.47 15.99 22.37
C GLU A 65 -8.92 14.79 23.22
N THR A 66 -9.07 13.65 22.55
CA THR A 66 -9.41 12.38 23.19
C THR A 66 -8.14 11.59 23.49
N VAL A 67 -7.15 11.64 22.60
CA VAL A 67 -5.85 10.98 22.76
C VAL A 67 -4.74 12.02 22.66
N ILE A 68 -3.83 12.00 23.62
CA ILE A 68 -2.55 12.73 23.56
C ILE A 68 -1.42 11.70 23.66
N LEU A 69 -0.48 11.80 22.75
CA LEU A 69 0.77 11.04 22.73
C LEU A 69 1.86 12.04 23.09
N ASP A 70 2.39 11.95 24.30
CA ASP A 70 3.40 12.89 24.81
C ASP A 70 4.80 12.48 24.35
N ALA A 71 5.39 13.27 23.46
CA ALA A 71 6.70 13.03 22.85
C ALA A 71 6.89 11.60 22.32
N PRO A 72 6.01 11.11 21.41
CA PRO A 72 6.07 9.74 20.95
C PRO A 72 7.29 9.48 20.08
N HIS A 73 7.70 8.22 20.00
CA HIS A 73 8.71 7.79 19.03
C HIS A 73 8.30 8.18 17.60
N SER A 74 9.29 8.53 16.76
CA SER A 74 9.10 9.06 15.39
C SER A 74 8.17 8.23 14.49
N PHE A 75 8.23 6.90 14.54
CA PHE A 75 7.27 6.04 13.81
C PHE A 75 5.80 6.43 14.06
N VAL A 76 5.44 6.81 15.28
CA VAL A 76 4.06 7.18 15.61
C VAL A 76 3.67 8.44 14.87
N THR A 77 4.58 9.41 14.79
CA THR A 77 4.41 10.64 14.02
C THR A 77 4.32 10.35 12.52
N HIS A 78 5.12 9.43 11.97
CA HIS A 78 5.00 9.00 10.57
C HIS A 78 3.63 8.34 10.27
N ILE A 79 3.11 7.54 11.22
CA ILE A 79 1.80 6.87 11.06
C ILE A 79 0.63 7.84 11.24
N LEU A 80 0.67 8.75 12.21
CA LEU A 80 -0.50 9.55 12.61
C LEU A 80 -0.45 10.98 12.10
N SER A 81 0.72 11.48 11.72
CA SER A 81 0.99 12.88 11.34
C SER A 81 0.67 13.92 12.44
N THR A 82 0.21 13.47 13.62
CA THR A 82 -0.09 14.28 14.79
C THR A 82 0.06 13.45 16.06
N ASP A 83 0.38 14.12 17.15
CA ASP A 83 0.48 13.61 18.51
C ASP A 83 -0.85 13.76 19.29
N LYS A 84 -1.84 14.41 18.69
CA LYS A 84 -3.06 14.88 19.35
C LYS A 84 -4.27 14.54 18.50
N LEU A 85 -5.12 13.62 18.98
CA LEU A 85 -6.26 13.12 18.21
C LEU A 85 -7.59 13.39 18.89
N ARG A 86 -8.55 13.86 18.10
CA ARG A 86 -9.97 13.93 18.46
C ARG A 86 -10.68 12.61 18.17
N ILE A 87 -11.85 12.43 18.77
CA ILE A 87 -12.64 11.19 18.70
C ILE A 87 -12.91 10.71 17.26
N ASP A 88 -13.18 11.64 16.34
CA ASP A 88 -13.44 11.37 14.92
C ASP A 88 -12.20 10.86 14.18
N GLN A 89 -11.01 11.20 14.67
CA GLN A 89 -9.72 10.81 14.10
C GLN A 89 -9.22 9.46 14.62
N ILE A 90 -9.75 8.96 15.74
CA ILE A 90 -9.28 7.72 16.38
C ILE A 90 -9.48 6.51 15.48
N HIS A 91 -10.66 6.36 14.86
CA HIS A 91 -10.93 5.16 14.04
C HIS A 91 -10.06 5.10 12.77
N PRO A 92 -9.89 6.19 11.99
CA PRO A 92 -8.90 6.22 10.91
C PRO A 92 -7.47 5.95 11.40
N ALA A 93 -7.06 6.56 12.51
CA ALA A 93 -5.74 6.35 13.11
C ALA A 93 -5.51 4.89 13.49
N LEU A 94 -6.48 4.25 14.15
CA LEU A 94 -6.39 2.86 14.55
C LEU A 94 -6.29 1.93 13.34
N LYS A 95 -7.06 2.18 12.28
CA LYS A 95 -6.94 1.43 11.01
C LYS A 95 -5.55 1.57 10.39
N ARG A 96 -5.03 2.80 10.31
CA ARG A 96 -3.71 3.08 9.73
C ARG A 96 -2.61 2.40 10.54
N THR A 97 -2.61 2.56 11.87
CA THR A 97 -1.66 1.92 12.80
C THR A 97 -1.72 0.39 12.71
N ALA A 98 -2.91 -0.21 12.86
CA ALA A 98 -3.08 -1.65 12.81
C ALA A 98 -2.59 -2.25 11.48
N SER A 99 -2.89 -1.58 10.35
CA SER A 99 -2.51 -2.07 9.03
C SER A 99 -0.99 -2.03 8.80
N LEU A 100 -0.30 -1.03 9.34
CA LEU A 100 1.17 -0.96 9.27
C LEU A 100 1.83 -1.94 10.25
N TYR A 101 1.21 -2.21 11.39
CA TYR A 101 1.67 -3.25 12.32
C TYR A 101 1.56 -4.63 11.65
N ASP A 102 0.46 -4.90 10.96
CA ASP A 102 0.28 -6.13 10.16
C ASP A 102 1.35 -6.26 9.08
N VAL A 103 1.64 -5.18 8.33
CA VAL A 103 2.71 -5.17 7.32
C VAL A 103 4.08 -5.46 7.94
N ASN A 104 4.37 -4.90 9.10
CA ASN A 104 5.60 -5.17 9.82
C ASN A 104 5.71 -6.66 10.20
N ILE A 105 4.67 -7.20 10.85
CA ILE A 105 4.62 -8.60 11.27
C ILE A 105 4.78 -9.53 10.07
N ASP A 106 4.05 -9.28 8.98
CA ASP A 106 4.11 -10.10 7.76
C ASP A 106 5.55 -10.29 7.26
N VAL A 107 6.32 -9.19 7.21
CA VAL A 107 7.65 -9.17 6.59
C VAL A 107 8.76 -9.50 7.59
N PHE A 108 8.68 -8.98 8.81
CA PHE A 108 9.80 -9.02 9.76
C PHE A 108 9.65 -10.04 10.87
N GLN A 109 8.45 -10.60 11.09
CA GLN A 109 8.28 -11.60 12.15
C GLN A 109 9.15 -12.84 11.91
N GLU A 110 9.88 -13.24 12.94
CA GLU A 110 10.66 -14.48 13.00
C GLU A 110 10.21 -15.32 14.21
N LYS A 111 9.59 -16.48 13.93
CA LYS A 111 9.04 -17.36 14.98
C LYS A 111 8.09 -16.59 15.92
N THR A 112 8.53 -16.30 17.15
CA THR A 112 7.78 -15.58 18.17
C THR A 112 8.17 -14.10 18.28
N ASP A 113 9.26 -13.69 17.62
CA ASP A 113 9.71 -12.31 17.59
C ASP A 113 8.93 -11.54 16.50
N PRO A 114 8.13 -10.53 16.87
CA PRO A 114 7.38 -9.72 15.92
C PRO A 114 8.25 -8.80 15.05
N GLY A 115 9.53 -8.59 15.37
CA GLY A 115 10.43 -7.72 14.60
C GLY A 115 10.02 -6.25 14.66
N TRP A 116 9.60 -5.78 15.84
CA TRP A 116 9.06 -4.43 16.04
C TRP A 116 10.10 -3.32 15.84
N ASN A 117 11.39 -3.63 15.97
CA ASN A 117 12.50 -2.73 15.66
C ASN A 117 12.46 -2.18 14.21
N HIS A 118 11.80 -2.88 13.27
CA HIS A 118 11.64 -2.45 11.88
C HIS A 118 10.45 -1.52 11.64
N LEU A 119 9.56 -1.37 12.61
CA LEU A 119 8.33 -0.60 12.42
C LEU A 119 8.59 0.86 12.07
N ASN A 120 9.67 1.44 12.60
CA ASN A 120 10.06 2.81 12.27
C ASN A 120 10.47 2.97 10.80
N GLU A 121 11.17 1.98 10.23
CA GLU A 121 11.49 1.94 8.81
C GLU A 121 10.21 1.84 7.97
N VAL A 122 9.32 0.91 8.32
CA VAL A 122 8.02 0.73 7.65
C VAL A 122 7.18 2.01 7.64
N ALA A 123 7.09 2.67 8.80
CA ALA A 123 6.33 3.89 8.94
C ALA A 123 6.92 5.03 8.08
N ARG A 124 8.23 5.22 8.14
CA ARG A 124 8.94 6.26 7.38
C ARG A 124 8.84 6.04 5.86
N ASP A 125 8.99 4.80 5.42
CA ASP A 125 8.94 4.45 3.99
C ASP A 125 7.53 4.73 3.42
N VAL A 126 6.48 4.34 4.14
CA VAL A 126 5.09 4.61 3.72
C VAL A 126 4.71 6.09 3.83
N ASP A 127 5.25 6.82 4.80
CA ASP A 127 5.08 8.28 4.91
C ASP A 127 5.78 9.02 3.76
N THR A 128 6.89 8.48 3.25
CA THR A 128 7.60 9.02 2.08
C THR A 128 6.83 8.76 0.79
N ASP A 129 6.32 7.54 0.61
CA ASP A 129 5.50 7.16 -0.54
C ASP A 129 4.60 5.96 -0.18
N ALA A 130 3.28 6.15 -0.25
CA ALA A 130 2.32 5.10 0.07
C ALA A 130 2.54 3.80 -0.72
N PHE A 131 3.12 3.85 -1.93
CA PHE A 131 3.43 2.65 -2.72
C PHE A 131 4.43 1.70 -2.04
N TYR A 132 5.16 2.13 -1.00
CA TYR A 132 5.99 1.23 -0.19
C TYR A 132 5.20 0.09 0.45
N VAL A 133 3.89 0.23 0.64
CA VAL A 133 3.01 -0.89 1.02
C VAL A 133 3.22 -2.10 0.08
N PHE A 134 3.37 -1.85 -1.22
CA PHE A 134 3.60 -2.90 -2.21
C PHE A 134 5.05 -3.37 -2.31
N HIS A 135 6.02 -2.56 -1.85
CA HIS A 135 7.37 -3.05 -1.61
C HIS A 135 7.35 -4.19 -0.58
N TYR A 136 6.65 -3.99 0.54
CA TYR A 136 6.49 -5.00 1.59
C TYR A 136 5.63 -6.20 1.14
N PHE A 137 4.62 -5.98 0.30
CA PHE A 137 3.87 -7.07 -0.34
C PHE A 137 4.78 -8.02 -1.14
N ALA A 138 5.65 -7.45 -1.98
CA ALA A 138 6.61 -8.23 -2.75
C ALA A 138 7.66 -8.90 -1.85
N ALA A 139 8.09 -8.23 -0.77
CA ALA A 139 9.00 -8.80 0.21
C ALA A 139 8.38 -10.03 0.91
N LEU A 140 7.11 -9.94 1.33
CA LEU A 140 6.37 -11.06 1.90
C LEU A 140 6.29 -12.24 0.92
N GLN A 141 5.90 -11.98 -0.33
CA GLN A 141 5.80 -13.02 -1.36
C GLN A 141 7.14 -13.76 -1.54
N ARG A 142 8.25 -13.01 -1.62
CA ARG A 142 9.61 -13.58 -1.71
C ARG A 142 10.00 -14.38 -0.48
N LYS A 143 9.78 -13.83 0.72
CA LYS A 143 10.07 -14.49 2.00
C LYS A 143 9.36 -15.85 2.11
N LYS A 144 8.11 -15.92 1.64
CA LYS A 144 7.29 -17.14 1.68
C LYS A 144 7.47 -18.04 0.46
N LYS A 145 8.21 -17.61 -0.56
CA LYS A 145 8.44 -18.33 -1.83
C LYS A 145 7.13 -18.75 -2.50
N TRP A 146 6.17 -17.83 -2.55
CA TRP A 146 4.86 -18.08 -3.14
C TRP A 146 4.86 -17.78 -4.64
N ASP A 147 4.64 -18.82 -5.45
CA ASP A 147 4.32 -18.65 -6.87
C ASP A 147 2.91 -18.09 -7.06
N ASN A 148 1.98 -18.49 -6.18
CA ASN A 148 0.61 -17.98 -6.09
C ASN A 148 0.26 -17.70 -4.62
N PHE A 149 -0.55 -16.67 -4.39
CA PHE A 149 -1.03 -16.36 -3.04
C PHE A 149 -1.91 -17.49 -2.49
N PRO A 150 -1.76 -17.85 -1.21
CA PRO A 150 -2.64 -18.82 -0.57
C PRO A 150 -4.09 -18.34 -0.63
N LYS A 151 -5.02 -19.28 -0.78
CA LYS A 151 -6.45 -18.96 -0.67
C LYS A 151 -6.74 -18.47 0.75
N PRO A 152 -7.53 -17.39 0.90
CA PRO A 152 -7.92 -16.93 2.23
C PRO A 152 -8.77 -18.00 2.93
N LYS A 153 -8.70 -18.05 4.26
CA LYS A 153 -9.66 -18.82 5.06
C LYS A 153 -11.03 -18.15 5.01
N GLU A 154 -12.06 -18.86 5.47
CA GLU A 154 -13.40 -18.32 5.53
C GLU A 154 -13.44 -17.02 6.34
N ARG A 155 -14.02 -15.96 5.76
CA ARG A 155 -14.14 -14.59 6.35
C ARG A 155 -12.85 -13.78 6.44
N GLU A 156 -11.70 -14.31 6.01
CA GLU A 156 -10.45 -13.55 5.90
C GLU A 156 -10.34 -12.86 4.53
N LEU A 157 -9.66 -11.70 4.50
CA LEU A 157 -9.31 -11.06 3.23
C LEU A 157 -8.17 -11.83 2.56
N SER A 158 -8.16 -11.86 1.23
CA SER A 158 -6.98 -12.30 0.49
C SER A 158 -5.79 -11.41 0.84
N ILE A 159 -4.57 -11.95 0.81
CA ILE A 159 -3.35 -11.17 1.07
C ILE A 159 -3.27 -9.95 0.12
N PRO A 160 -3.48 -10.10 -1.20
CA PRO A 160 -3.55 -8.95 -2.11
C PRO A 160 -4.60 -7.91 -1.67
N ARG A 161 -5.82 -8.34 -1.29
CA ARG A 161 -6.87 -7.43 -0.85
C ARG A 161 -6.52 -6.69 0.44
N ARG A 162 -5.84 -7.35 1.38
CA ARG A 162 -5.37 -6.72 2.61
C ARG A 162 -4.38 -5.61 2.29
N TYR A 163 -3.38 -5.85 1.45
CA TYR A 163 -2.40 -4.84 1.06
C TYR A 163 -3.01 -3.68 0.26
N LEU A 164 -3.99 -3.94 -0.62
CA LEU A 164 -4.75 -2.88 -1.29
C LEU A 164 -5.50 -1.99 -0.27
N LYS A 165 -6.15 -2.59 0.74
CA LYS A 165 -6.79 -1.82 1.82
C LYS A 165 -5.78 -1.07 2.69
N THR A 166 -4.63 -1.66 2.99
CA THR A 166 -3.57 -0.97 3.73
C THR A 166 -3.13 0.28 2.97
N TYR A 167 -2.94 0.17 1.65
CA TYR A 167 -2.61 1.29 0.79
C TYR A 167 -3.69 2.39 0.82
N GLU A 168 -4.98 2.03 0.77
CA GLU A 168 -6.10 2.98 0.97
C GLU A 168 -6.02 3.69 2.34
N TYR A 169 -5.75 2.95 3.42
CA TYR A 169 -5.73 3.51 4.78
C TYR A 169 -4.55 4.42 5.08
N VAL A 170 -3.41 4.23 4.42
CA VAL A 170 -2.21 5.06 4.63
C VAL A 170 -2.23 6.34 3.79
N GLY A 171 -3.33 6.62 3.08
CA GLY A 171 -3.47 7.81 2.25
C GLY A 171 -3.01 7.62 0.81
N GLY A 172 -2.96 6.38 0.32
CA GLY A 172 -2.73 6.07 -1.09
C GLY A 172 -3.85 6.63 -1.97
N ALA A 173 -3.75 7.91 -2.36
CA ALA A 173 -4.70 8.59 -3.22
C ALA A 173 -4.75 8.01 -4.65
N ASN A 174 -3.74 7.21 -5.03
CA ASN A 174 -3.50 6.74 -6.39
C ASN A 174 -3.85 5.26 -6.61
N MET A 175 -4.85 4.70 -5.89
CA MET A 175 -5.43 3.41 -6.29
C MET A 175 -5.91 3.46 -7.73
N SER A 176 -6.43 4.63 -8.14
CA SER A 176 -6.76 4.98 -9.51
C SER A 176 -5.60 4.81 -10.49
N LEU A 177 -4.35 5.01 -10.06
CA LEU A 177 -3.17 4.85 -10.94
C LEU A 177 -2.90 3.37 -11.24
N ILE A 178 -2.88 2.52 -10.20
CA ILE A 178 -2.73 1.06 -10.37
C ILE A 178 -3.89 0.52 -11.18
N GLU A 179 -5.12 0.86 -10.79
CA GLU A 179 -6.34 0.43 -11.46
C GLU A 179 -6.36 0.90 -12.91
N GLY A 180 -6.08 2.17 -13.17
CA GLY A 180 -6.12 2.75 -14.52
C GLY A 180 -5.06 2.15 -15.46
N VAL A 181 -3.88 1.78 -14.95
CA VAL A 181 -2.89 1.00 -15.71
C VAL A 181 -3.38 -0.42 -15.95
N ALA A 182 -3.85 -1.09 -14.90
CA ALA A 182 -4.27 -2.48 -14.98
C ALA A 182 -5.47 -2.66 -15.93
N GLU A 183 -6.49 -1.82 -15.83
CA GLU A 183 -7.68 -1.88 -16.68
C GLU A 183 -7.34 -1.69 -18.16
N ARG A 184 -6.47 -0.72 -18.50
CA ARG A 184 -6.06 -0.48 -19.89
C ARG A 184 -5.13 -1.57 -20.43
N CYS A 185 -4.16 -1.99 -19.63
CA CYS A 185 -3.26 -3.09 -19.98
C CYS A 185 -4.05 -4.39 -20.23
N PHE A 186 -4.88 -4.78 -19.27
CA PHE A 186 -5.63 -6.03 -19.33
C PHE A 186 -6.90 -5.95 -20.18
N ALA A 187 -7.20 -4.80 -20.81
CA ALA A 187 -8.22 -4.71 -21.85
C ALA A 187 -7.79 -5.48 -23.11
N PHE A 188 -6.54 -5.34 -23.54
CA PHE A 188 -6.02 -6.01 -24.74
C PHE A 188 -5.16 -7.25 -24.42
N TYR A 189 -4.45 -7.23 -23.29
CA TYR A 189 -3.50 -8.29 -22.90
C TYR A 189 -4.07 -9.26 -21.84
N GLY A 190 -3.92 -10.55 -22.09
CA GLY A 190 -4.20 -11.63 -21.14
C GLY A 190 -2.92 -12.32 -20.66
N PRO A 191 -2.60 -12.28 -19.35
CA PRO A 191 -1.49 -13.06 -18.80
C PRO A 191 -1.76 -14.57 -18.93
N SER A 192 -0.73 -15.37 -19.27
CA SER A 192 -0.87 -16.84 -19.37
C SER A 192 -1.09 -17.55 -18.02
N GLY A 193 -0.98 -16.82 -16.91
CA GLY A 193 -1.20 -17.31 -15.56
C GLY A 193 -1.11 -16.19 -14.52
N PHE A 194 -1.06 -16.59 -13.25
CA PHE A 194 -1.01 -15.68 -12.10
C PHE A 194 0.41 -15.35 -11.61
N VAL A 195 1.43 -15.68 -12.41
CA VAL A 195 2.81 -15.42 -12.04
C VAL A 195 3.16 -13.97 -12.38
N THR A 196 3.86 -13.28 -11.48
CA THR A 196 4.22 -11.86 -11.58
C THR A 196 4.82 -11.47 -12.94
N HIS A 197 5.78 -12.24 -13.46
CA HIS A 197 6.43 -11.93 -14.74
C HIS A 197 5.46 -12.06 -15.95
N ALA A 198 4.40 -12.86 -15.85
CA ALA A 198 3.38 -12.96 -16.87
C ALA A 198 2.42 -11.77 -16.76
N ILE A 199 1.98 -11.43 -15.55
CA ILE A 199 1.07 -10.30 -15.30
C ILE A 199 1.66 -8.98 -15.79
N LEU A 200 2.94 -8.74 -15.51
CA LEU A 200 3.58 -7.44 -15.75
C LEU A 200 4.16 -7.27 -17.16
N ARG A 201 4.13 -8.30 -18.01
CA ARG A 201 4.89 -8.33 -19.27
C ARG A 201 4.67 -7.10 -20.16
N ALA A 202 3.43 -6.70 -20.37
CA ALA A 202 3.10 -5.53 -21.18
C ALA A 202 3.50 -4.21 -20.49
N VAL A 203 3.37 -4.14 -19.17
CA VAL A 203 3.76 -2.97 -18.37
C VAL A 203 5.27 -2.78 -18.39
N THR A 204 6.04 -3.83 -18.13
CA THR A 204 7.51 -3.79 -18.13
C THR A 204 8.08 -3.37 -19.46
N LEU A 205 7.40 -3.68 -20.56
CA LEU A 205 7.82 -3.31 -21.90
C LEU A 205 7.70 -1.79 -22.13
N ILE A 206 6.61 -1.14 -21.69
CA ILE A 206 6.53 0.33 -21.72
C ILE A 206 7.57 0.94 -20.79
N GLU A 207 7.71 0.41 -19.57
CA GLU A 207 8.71 0.89 -18.61
C GLU A 207 10.11 0.88 -19.21
N ASP A 208 10.49 -0.23 -19.85
CA ASP A 208 11.80 -0.40 -20.45
C ASP A 208 12.02 0.52 -21.65
N VAL A 209 11.00 0.78 -22.47
CA VAL A 209 11.07 1.81 -23.54
C VAL A 209 11.34 3.18 -22.92
N ILE A 210 10.52 3.63 -21.98
CA ILE A 210 10.68 4.95 -21.36
C ILE A 210 12.06 5.10 -20.68
N ILE A 211 12.52 4.06 -19.98
CA ILE A 211 13.77 4.09 -19.23
C ILE A 211 15.01 4.08 -20.15
N ASN A 212 14.96 3.36 -21.28
CA ASN A 212 16.14 3.09 -22.09
C ASN A 212 16.22 3.89 -23.41
N SER A 213 15.12 4.50 -23.89
CA SER A 213 15.16 5.36 -25.07
C SER A 213 16.00 6.63 -24.85
N ASP A 214 16.46 7.24 -25.95
CA ASP A 214 17.30 8.45 -25.93
C ASP A 214 16.68 9.53 -25.03
N PRO A 215 17.44 10.12 -24.10
CA PRO A 215 16.95 11.20 -23.25
C PRO A 215 16.28 12.37 -23.98
N LYS A 216 16.70 12.64 -25.23
CA LYS A 216 16.25 13.75 -26.08
C LYS A 216 15.12 13.37 -27.04
N ILE A 217 14.66 12.11 -27.03
CA ILE A 217 13.54 11.67 -27.85
C ILE A 217 12.30 12.55 -27.61
N SER A 218 11.55 12.84 -28.67
CA SER A 218 10.29 13.58 -28.52
C SER A 218 9.26 12.71 -27.78
N ALA A 219 8.31 13.36 -27.11
CA ALA A 219 7.24 12.66 -26.39
C ALA A 219 6.43 11.76 -27.35
N ASP A 220 6.17 12.22 -28.57
CA ASP A 220 5.40 11.46 -29.55
C ASP A 220 6.18 10.27 -30.10
N ASP A 221 7.47 10.45 -30.42
CA ASP A 221 8.32 9.34 -30.87
C ASP A 221 8.46 8.25 -29.80
N LEU A 222 8.59 8.64 -28.54
CA LEU A 222 8.64 7.69 -27.42
C LEU A 222 7.35 6.89 -27.29
N LYS A 223 6.20 7.56 -27.43
CA LYS A 223 4.89 6.90 -27.42
C LYS A 223 4.71 6.00 -28.64
N TYR A 224 5.21 6.38 -29.82
CA TYR A 224 5.18 5.52 -31.00
C TYR A 224 6.05 4.28 -30.83
N GLU A 225 7.26 4.43 -30.26
CA GLU A 225 8.14 3.30 -29.93
C GLU A 225 7.46 2.33 -28.96
N ALA A 226 6.87 2.83 -27.88
CA ALA A 226 6.15 2.00 -26.90
C ALA A 226 4.95 1.26 -27.52
N ARG A 227 4.18 1.91 -28.41
CA ARG A 227 3.08 1.27 -29.14
C ARG A 227 3.58 0.18 -30.08
N GLY A 228 4.71 0.41 -30.76
CA GLY A 228 5.34 -0.55 -31.65
C GLY A 228 5.76 -1.82 -30.92
N GLU A 229 6.46 -1.66 -29.80
CA GLU A 229 6.90 -2.80 -28.96
C GLU A 229 5.71 -3.61 -28.41
N LEU A 230 4.63 -2.95 -27.98
CA LEU A 230 3.42 -3.64 -27.53
C LEU A 230 2.70 -4.36 -28.66
N SER A 231 2.62 -3.75 -29.84
CA SER A 231 2.03 -4.38 -31.02
C SER A 231 2.83 -5.62 -31.43
N ASN A 232 4.16 -5.53 -31.40
CA ASN A 232 5.07 -6.66 -31.63
C ASN A 232 4.84 -7.79 -30.61
N LEU A 233 4.65 -7.46 -29.32
CA LEU A 233 4.29 -8.44 -28.30
C LEU A 233 2.97 -9.16 -28.65
N MET A 234 1.92 -8.41 -29.01
CA MET A 234 0.61 -8.98 -29.34
C MET A 234 0.63 -9.81 -30.63
N GLU A 235 1.40 -9.41 -31.64
CA GLU A 235 1.64 -10.22 -32.84
C GLU A 235 2.31 -11.56 -32.50
N ARG A 236 3.34 -11.53 -31.65
CA ARG A 236 4.03 -12.75 -31.21
C ARG A 236 3.10 -13.67 -30.42
N ILE A 237 2.25 -13.12 -29.55
CA ILE A 237 1.21 -13.89 -28.84
C ILE A 237 0.23 -14.51 -29.85
N GLY A 238 -0.21 -13.75 -30.86
CA GLY A 238 -1.12 -14.25 -31.89
C GLY A 238 -0.53 -15.33 -32.80
N ARG A 239 0.81 -15.43 -32.90
CA ARG A 239 1.54 -16.48 -33.62
C ARG A 239 2.03 -17.62 -32.72
N ASP A 240 1.57 -17.67 -31.47
CA ASP A 240 2.02 -18.62 -30.43
C ASP A 240 3.55 -18.58 -30.17
N ALA A 241 4.22 -17.48 -30.52
CA ALA A 241 5.65 -17.24 -30.34
C ALA A 241 5.99 -16.53 -29.01
N ALA A 242 4.97 -16.21 -28.20
CA ALA A 242 5.12 -15.63 -26.86
C ALA A 242 3.95 -16.07 -25.96
N GLN A 243 4.22 -16.20 -24.65
CA GLN A 243 3.18 -16.56 -23.67
C GLN A 243 2.19 -15.40 -23.43
N GLY A 244 0.92 -15.74 -23.26
CA GLY A 244 -0.18 -14.80 -23.05
C GLY A 244 -1.34 -15.14 -23.96
N TYR A 245 -2.38 -14.32 -23.94
CA TYR A 245 -3.48 -14.41 -24.90
C TYR A 245 -4.02 -13.03 -25.24
N ARG A 246 -4.60 -12.95 -26.43
CA ARG A 246 -5.27 -11.76 -26.94
C ARG A 246 -6.70 -11.69 -26.40
N ARG A 247 -7.13 -10.51 -25.95
CA ARG A 247 -8.48 -10.28 -25.43
C ARG A 247 -9.40 -9.56 -26.40
N LEU A 248 -8.84 -8.72 -27.26
CA LEU A 248 -9.58 -7.95 -28.26
C LEU A 248 -9.44 -8.59 -29.64
N PRO A 249 -10.43 -8.49 -30.52
CA PRO A 249 -10.27 -8.92 -31.89
C PRO A 249 -9.27 -8.03 -32.63
N LEU A 250 -8.56 -8.61 -33.61
CA LEU A 250 -7.72 -7.87 -34.57
C LEU A 250 -8.52 -6.94 -35.50
N LYS A 251 -9.85 -7.09 -35.51
CA LYS A 251 -10.74 -6.42 -36.43
C LYS A 251 -10.86 -4.93 -36.09
N ASP A 252 -11.00 -4.10 -37.11
CA ASP A 252 -11.38 -2.69 -37.01
C ASP A 252 -10.43 -1.81 -36.17
N GLY A 253 -9.18 -2.24 -35.96
CA GLY A 253 -8.16 -1.45 -35.25
C GLY A 253 -8.35 -1.34 -33.73
N VAL A 254 -9.30 -2.08 -33.15
CA VAL A 254 -9.68 -1.98 -31.73
C VAL A 254 -8.51 -2.30 -30.79
N GLU A 255 -7.68 -3.30 -31.11
CA GLU A 255 -6.48 -3.61 -30.32
C GLU A 255 -5.44 -2.48 -30.38
N ALA A 256 -5.22 -1.89 -31.55
CA ALA A 256 -4.27 -0.79 -31.71
C ALA A 256 -4.72 0.46 -30.93
N GLU A 257 -6.02 0.72 -30.89
CA GLU A 257 -6.59 1.81 -30.10
C GLU A 257 -6.46 1.57 -28.59
N ALA A 258 -6.71 0.35 -28.11
CA ALA A 258 -6.50 0.00 -26.70
C ALA A 258 -5.02 0.11 -26.29
N ILE A 259 -4.09 -0.30 -27.16
CA ILE A 259 -2.65 -0.11 -26.95
C ILE A 259 -2.32 1.39 -26.90
N ARG A 260 -2.89 2.20 -27.80
CA ARG A 260 -2.72 3.66 -27.83
C ARG A 260 -3.16 4.30 -26.52
N GLU A 261 -4.35 3.97 -26.03
CA GLU A 261 -4.90 4.47 -24.77
C GLU A 261 -4.04 4.05 -23.57
N PHE A 262 -3.56 2.80 -23.55
CA PHE A 262 -2.67 2.32 -22.50
C PHE A 262 -1.36 3.11 -22.46
N VAL A 263 -0.72 3.31 -23.61
CA VAL A 263 0.53 4.07 -23.71
C VAL A 263 0.34 5.54 -23.32
N GLU A 264 -0.73 6.19 -23.78
CA GLU A 264 -1.03 7.57 -23.40
C GLU A 264 -1.27 7.70 -21.88
N TYR A 265 -2.04 6.79 -21.29
CA TYR A 265 -2.27 6.79 -19.85
C TYR A 265 -0.99 6.57 -19.06
N PHE A 266 -0.18 5.58 -19.45
CA PHE A 266 1.08 5.29 -18.76
C PHE A 266 2.03 6.49 -18.86
N TYR A 267 2.16 7.09 -20.05
CA TYR A 267 3.04 8.24 -20.24
C TYR A 267 2.58 9.46 -19.42
N ASN A 268 1.31 9.82 -19.47
CA ASN A 268 0.82 11.03 -18.80
C ASN A 268 0.70 10.83 -17.29
N GLU A 269 0.04 9.76 -16.83
CA GLU A 269 -0.27 9.59 -15.41
C GLU A 269 0.87 8.95 -14.62
N VAL A 270 1.55 7.94 -15.19
CA VAL A 270 2.64 7.25 -14.48
C VAL A 270 3.96 8.01 -14.65
N PHE A 271 4.33 8.33 -15.89
CA PHE A 271 5.63 8.93 -16.14
C PHE A 271 5.68 10.43 -15.85
N LEU A 272 4.79 11.25 -16.45
CA LEU A 272 4.80 12.69 -16.23
C LEU A 272 4.29 13.09 -14.84
N ASN A 273 3.12 12.61 -14.43
CA ASN A 273 2.52 13.04 -13.16
C ASN A 273 3.16 12.35 -11.95
N TYR A 274 3.19 11.01 -11.93
CA TYR A 274 3.70 10.28 -10.76
C TYR A 274 5.23 10.21 -10.68
N CYS A 275 5.94 10.18 -11.82
CA CYS A 275 7.41 10.15 -11.85
C CYS A 275 8.04 11.50 -12.23
N GLU A 276 7.25 12.57 -12.32
CA GLU A 276 7.71 13.94 -12.61
C GLU A 276 8.46 14.07 -13.95
N GLY A 277 8.20 13.15 -14.90
CA GLY A 277 8.92 13.05 -16.17
C GLY A 277 10.36 12.59 -16.03
N GLU A 278 10.79 12.12 -14.85
CA GLU A 278 12.14 11.68 -14.59
C GLU A 278 12.28 10.16 -14.70
N ARG A 279 13.15 9.73 -15.63
CA ARG A 279 13.47 8.30 -15.81
C ARG A 279 14.10 7.67 -14.58
N ALA A 280 14.88 8.44 -13.82
CA ALA A 280 15.50 7.97 -12.58
C ALA A 280 14.44 7.63 -11.53
N ILE A 281 13.42 8.49 -11.38
CA ILE A 281 12.29 8.26 -10.50
C ILE A 281 11.52 7.01 -10.97
N LEU A 282 11.17 6.90 -12.25
CA LEU A 282 10.52 5.69 -12.76
C LEU A 282 11.31 4.41 -12.46
N ARG A 283 12.64 4.44 -12.63
CA ARG A 283 13.50 3.29 -12.34
C ARG A 283 13.50 2.90 -10.86
N ASP A 284 13.45 3.86 -9.95
CA ASP A 284 13.33 3.64 -8.50
C ASP A 284 11.94 3.11 -8.12
N ARG A 285 10.88 3.73 -8.66
CA ARG A 285 9.49 3.44 -8.25
C ARG A 285 8.89 2.21 -8.95
N LYS A 286 9.41 1.76 -10.11
CA LYS A 286 8.75 0.72 -10.91
C LYS A 286 8.49 -0.57 -10.15
N ASN A 287 9.41 -1.02 -9.28
CA ASN A 287 9.24 -2.29 -8.57
C ASN A 287 8.06 -2.27 -7.60
N ARG A 288 7.90 -1.17 -6.86
CA ARG A 288 6.78 -0.99 -5.92
C ARG A 288 5.46 -0.77 -6.67
N PHE A 289 5.48 0.00 -7.75
CA PHE A 289 4.32 0.18 -8.63
C PHE A 289 3.83 -1.14 -9.24
N ASN A 290 4.73 -1.92 -9.82
CA ASN A 290 4.46 -3.23 -10.41
C ASN A 290 3.93 -4.26 -9.40
N ALA A 291 4.46 -4.25 -8.17
CA ALA A 291 3.92 -5.08 -7.10
C ALA A 291 2.46 -4.72 -6.79
N GLY A 292 2.10 -3.44 -6.87
CA GLY A 292 0.72 -2.96 -6.77
C GLY A 292 -0.20 -3.46 -7.89
N ILE A 293 0.24 -3.39 -9.15
CA ILE A 293 -0.49 -3.95 -10.31
C ILE A 293 -0.72 -5.45 -10.14
N THR A 294 0.29 -6.17 -9.66
CA THR A 294 0.18 -7.60 -9.38
C THR A 294 -0.88 -7.88 -8.32
N ALA A 295 -0.84 -7.14 -7.20
CA ALA A 295 -1.84 -7.27 -6.14
C ALA A 295 -3.27 -6.99 -6.66
N TRP A 296 -3.43 -5.92 -7.44
CA TRP A 296 -4.72 -5.55 -8.05
C TRP A 296 -5.22 -6.63 -9.01
N TYR A 297 -4.36 -7.17 -9.87
CA TYR A 297 -4.74 -8.25 -10.80
C TYR A 297 -5.19 -9.50 -10.06
N HIS A 298 -4.48 -9.94 -9.02
CA HIS A 298 -4.87 -11.12 -8.25
C HIS A 298 -6.27 -11.00 -7.62
N GLU A 299 -6.68 -9.79 -7.24
CA GLU A 299 -8.01 -9.56 -6.68
C GLU A 299 -9.08 -9.39 -7.77
N ASN A 300 -8.72 -8.76 -8.89
CA ASN A 300 -9.69 -8.33 -9.91
C ASN A 300 -9.68 -9.16 -11.20
N TRP A 301 -8.88 -10.22 -11.29
CA TRP A 301 -8.71 -11.01 -12.53
C TRP A 301 -10.04 -11.50 -13.11
N ARG A 302 -11.04 -11.75 -12.26
CA ARG A 302 -12.39 -12.19 -12.67
C ARG A 302 -13.10 -11.17 -13.55
N LYS A 303 -12.81 -9.87 -13.41
CA LYS A 303 -13.30 -8.82 -14.30
C LYS A 303 -12.90 -9.07 -15.76
N PHE A 304 -11.82 -9.82 -15.97
CA PHE A 304 -11.26 -10.08 -17.29
C PHE A 304 -11.50 -11.51 -17.78
N THR A 305 -11.97 -12.45 -16.96
CA THR A 305 -12.46 -13.71 -17.51
C THR A 305 -13.71 -13.45 -18.36
N ARG A 306 -13.72 -13.90 -19.62
CA ARG A 306 -14.95 -14.00 -20.40
C ARG A 306 -15.98 -14.72 -19.51
N GLN A 307 -17.09 -14.06 -19.19
CA GLN A 307 -18.28 -14.79 -18.79
C GLN A 307 -18.54 -15.77 -19.93
N LYS A 308 -18.53 -17.07 -19.63
CA LYS A 308 -19.24 -17.99 -20.52
C LYS A 308 -20.68 -17.51 -20.47
N GLU A 309 -21.16 -16.94 -21.56
CA GLU A 309 -22.60 -16.82 -21.78
C GLU A 309 -23.12 -18.25 -21.73
N ASP A 310 -23.86 -18.57 -20.66
CA ASP A 310 -24.66 -19.79 -20.54
C ASP A 310 -25.88 -19.72 -21.48
#